data_AF-A0A349FCU8-F1
#
_entry.id   AF-A0A349FCU8-F1
#
_cell.length_a   1.000
_cell.length_b   1.000
_cell.length_c   1.000
_cell.angle_alpha   90.00
_cell.angle_beta   90.00
_cell.angle_gamma   90.00
#
_symmetry.space_group_name_H-M   'P 1'
#
loop_
_entity.id
_entity.type
_entity.pdbx_description
1 polymer ?
#
loop_
_entity_poly.entity_id
_entity_poly.type
_entity_poly.pdbx_seq_one_letter_code
_entity_poly.pdbx_strand_id
1 'polypeptide(L)' 'MHWHTKLAQPQTLAAPGFESLATPTYRGSTVLFKKQADVVDDWNQAESGYSYGLYGTPTALELSGRIAQLEGA' A
#
# COMPACT_ATOMS: atom_id res chain seq x y z
N MET A 1 21.90 -5.27 -6.78
CA MET A 1 21.61 -3.81 -6.73
C MET A 1 22.12 -3.25 -5.40
N HIS A 2 22.80 -2.10 -5.40
CA HIS A 2 23.33 -1.46 -4.18
C HIS A 2 22.18 -0.90 -3.32
N TRP A 3 22.31 -0.87 -1.98
CA TRP A 3 21.23 -0.48 -1.08
C TRP A 3 20.78 0.99 -1.25
N HIS A 4 21.71 1.91 -1.53
CA HIS A 4 21.37 3.30 -1.91
C HIS A 4 20.41 3.38 -3.11
N THR A 5 20.58 2.52 -4.10
CA THR A 5 19.68 2.47 -5.27
C THR A 5 18.30 1.93 -4.87
N LYS A 6 18.23 1.01 -3.90
CA LYS A 6 16.94 0.50 -3.38
C LYS A 6 16.11 1.61 -2.74
N LEU A 7 16.76 2.55 -2.05
CA LEU A 7 16.07 3.68 -1.40
C LEU A 7 15.41 4.63 -2.40
N ALA A 8 16.07 4.94 -3.51
CA ALA A 8 15.61 5.93 -4.47
C ALA A 8 14.72 5.35 -5.58
N GLN A 9 14.43 4.04 -5.55
CA GLN A 9 13.72 3.38 -6.64
C GLN A 9 12.26 3.89 -6.73
N PRO A 10 11.80 4.32 -7.91
CA PRO A 10 10.45 4.85 -8.13
C PRO A 10 9.41 3.75 -8.37
N GLN A 11 9.78 2.47 -8.24
CA GLN A 11 8.84 1.37 -8.45
C GLN A 11 7.78 1.41 -7.34
N THR A 12 6.55 1.72 -7.73
CA THR A 12 5.38 1.70 -6.85
C THR A 12 4.97 0.25 -6.59
N LEU A 13 4.81 -0.10 -5.32
CA LEU A 13 4.23 -1.37 -4.86
C LEU A 13 2.72 -1.22 -4.56
N ALA A 14 2.24 0.03 -4.43
CA ALA A 14 0.85 0.40 -4.22
C ALA A 14 -0.03 0.22 -5.48
N ALA A 15 -1.34 0.41 -5.28
CA ALA A 15 -2.38 0.12 -6.27
C ALA A 15 -2.19 0.87 -7.60
N PRO A 16 -2.55 0.25 -8.74
CA PRO A 16 -2.46 0.87 -10.07
C PRO A 16 -3.49 2.00 -10.25
N GLY A 17 -3.25 2.89 -11.21
CA GLY A 17 -4.21 3.92 -11.64
C GLY A 17 -3.78 5.38 -11.40
N PHE A 18 -2.59 5.61 -10.83
CA PHE A 18 -1.99 6.95 -10.71
C PHE A 18 -0.48 6.88 -10.95
N GLU A 19 0.02 7.60 -11.96
CA GLU A 19 1.43 7.59 -12.35
C GLU A 19 2.13 8.88 -11.92
N SER A 20 3.17 8.73 -11.10
CA SER A 20 3.98 9.83 -10.57
C SER A 20 5.33 9.31 -10.12
N LEU A 21 6.37 10.15 -10.15
CA LEU A 21 7.67 9.84 -9.54
C LEU A 21 7.57 9.69 -8.02
N ALA A 22 6.67 10.44 -7.40
CA ALA A 22 6.42 10.39 -5.98
C ALA A 22 5.16 9.56 -5.68
N THR A 23 5.22 8.76 -4.62
CA THR A 23 4.05 8.03 -4.12
C THR A 23 2.94 9.03 -3.75
N PRO A 24 1.71 8.87 -4.29
CA PRO A 24 0.57 9.71 -3.92
C PRO A 24 0.18 9.54 -2.44
N THR A 25 -0.41 10.59 -1.87
CA THR A 25 -0.94 10.57 -0.50
C THR A 25 -2.43 10.21 -0.51
N TYR A 26 -2.77 8.99 -0.10
CA TYR A 26 -4.14 8.54 0.08
C TYR A 26 -4.58 8.76 1.53
N ARG A 27 -5.45 9.76 1.74
CA ARG A 27 -6.05 10.06 3.04
C ARG A 27 -7.48 9.56 3.07
N GLY A 28 -7.78 8.66 3.98
CA GLY A 28 -9.13 8.15 4.18
C GLY A 28 -9.22 7.37 5.48
N SER A 29 -10.29 7.60 6.24
CA SER A 29 -10.63 6.75 7.38
C SER A 29 -11.31 5.45 6.94
N THR A 30 -11.99 5.45 5.79
CA THR A 30 -12.71 4.29 5.23
C THR A 30 -12.44 4.16 3.73
N VAL A 31 -12.86 3.04 3.14
CA VAL A 31 -12.83 2.80 1.69
C VAL A 31 -14.23 2.51 1.15
N LEU A 32 -14.38 2.60 -0.18
CA LEU A 32 -15.62 2.28 -0.85
C LEU A 32 -15.56 0.87 -1.42
N PHE A 33 -16.61 0.11 -1.15
CA PHE A 33 -16.81 -1.23 -1.71
C PHE A 33 -17.79 -1.16 -2.87
N LYS A 34 -17.58 -1.98 -3.91
CA LYS A 34 -18.49 -2.03 -5.06
C LYS A 34 -19.78 -2.77 -4.70
N LYS A 35 -19.69 -3.78 -3.83
CA LYS A 35 -20.82 -4.58 -3.36
C LYS A 35 -20.68 -4.86 -1.87
N GLN A 36 -21.81 -5.07 -1.19
CA GLN A 36 -21.83 -5.43 0.23
C GLN A 36 -21.05 -6.73 0.52
N ALA A 37 -21.06 -7.68 -0.43
CA ALA A 37 -20.34 -8.95 -0.29
C ALA A 37 -18.80 -8.79 -0.28
N ASP A 38 -18.28 -7.63 -0.70
CA ASP A 38 -16.83 -7.36 -0.71
C ASP A 38 -16.34 -6.81 0.65
N VAL A 39 -17.25 -6.57 1.60
CA VAL A 39 -16.90 -6.09 2.94
C VAL A 39 -16.34 -7.25 3.76
N VAL A 40 -15.02 -7.34 3.81
CA VAL A 40 -14.27 -8.33 4.61
C VAL A 40 -13.39 -7.59 5.62
N ASP A 41 -13.49 -7.99 6.88
CA ASP A 41 -12.68 -7.47 8.00
C ASP A 41 -11.89 -8.62 8.64
N ASP A 42 -10.95 -9.17 7.87
CA ASP A 42 -10.07 -10.28 8.27
C ASP A 42 -8.66 -9.81 8.63
N TRP A 43 -8.43 -8.49 8.66
CA TRP A 43 -7.12 -7.87 8.88
C TRP A 43 -6.03 -8.27 7.88
N ASN A 44 -6.35 -8.91 6.75
CA ASN A 44 -5.38 -9.38 5.76
C ASN A 44 -5.33 -8.47 4.53
N GLN A 45 -4.64 -7.32 4.64
CA GLN A 45 -4.62 -6.33 3.54
C GLN A 45 -3.87 -6.82 2.30
N ALA A 46 -2.99 -7.82 2.47
CA ALA A 46 -2.24 -8.42 1.37
C ALA A 46 -3.15 -9.20 0.42
N GLU A 47 -4.17 -9.89 0.94
CA GLU A 47 -5.10 -10.70 0.14
C GLU A 47 -6.45 -10.01 -0.10
N SER A 48 -7.00 -9.37 0.93
CA SER A 48 -8.35 -8.79 0.93
C SER A 48 -8.38 -7.32 0.52
N GLY A 49 -7.21 -6.69 0.35
CA GLY A 49 -7.09 -5.29 -0.03
C GLY A 49 -7.41 -4.33 1.12
N TYR A 50 -7.91 -3.15 0.78
CA TYR A 50 -8.14 -2.07 1.76
C TYR A 50 -9.56 -2.14 2.32
N SER A 51 -9.70 -2.08 3.65
CA SER A 51 -11.02 -2.04 4.33
C SER A 51 -11.23 -0.76 5.14
N TYR A 52 -10.26 -0.36 5.95
CA TYR A 52 -10.36 0.83 6.80
C TYR A 52 -8.98 1.48 6.99
N GLY A 53 -8.94 2.80 7.13
CA GLY A 53 -7.69 3.56 7.23
C GLY A 53 -6.86 3.20 8.46
N LEU A 54 -7.50 2.74 9.53
CA LEU A 54 -6.82 2.21 10.73
C LEU A 54 -5.88 1.03 10.40
N TYR A 55 -6.25 0.23 9.41
CA TYR A 55 -5.50 -0.96 9.02
C TYR A 55 -4.44 -0.69 7.96
N GLY A 56 -4.34 0.55 7.51
CA GLY A 56 -3.37 0.98 6.50
C GLY A 56 -4.05 1.58 5.27
N THR A 57 -3.51 2.70 4.82
CA THR A 57 -3.81 3.29 3.51
C THR A 57 -2.79 2.79 2.48
N PRO A 58 -3.04 2.93 1.16
CA PRO A 58 -2.05 2.56 0.15
C PRO A 58 -0.69 3.24 0.36
N THR A 59 -0.69 4.49 0.86
CA THR A 59 0.56 5.21 1.19
C THR A 59 1.32 4.56 2.34
N ALA A 60 0.62 4.08 3.37
CA ALA A 60 1.25 3.41 4.51
C ALA A 60 1.77 2.00 4.15
N LEU A 61 1.02 1.26 3.34
CA LEU A 61 1.43 -0.08 2.88
C LEU A 61 2.62 -0.02 1.90
N GLU A 62 2.72 1.03 1.08
CA GLU A 62 3.92 1.27 0.27
C GLU A 62 5.17 1.41 1.15
N LEU A 63 5.07 2.22 2.21
CA LEU A 63 6.18 2.43 3.15
C LEU A 63 6.58 1.13 3.85
N SER A 64 5.60 0.35 4.35
CA SER A 64 5.90 -0.92 5.02
C SER A 64 6.57 -1.92 4.07
N GLY A 65 6.12 -2.03 2.82
CA GLY A 65 6.74 -2.87 1.80
C GLY A 65 8.18 -2.47 1.50
N ARG A 66 8.48 -1.16 1.42
CA ARG A 66 9.85 -0.66 1.24
C ARG A 66 10.76 -0.98 2.42
N ILE A 67 10.25 -0.85 3.65
CA ILE A 67 11.00 -1.23 4.86
C ILE A 67 11.29 -2.73 4.85
N ALA A 68 10.28 -3.57 4.57
CA ALA A 68 10.45 -5.03 4.49
C ALA A 68 11.54 -5.44 3.47
N GLN A 69 11.56 -4.81 2.29
CA GLN A 69 12.60 -5.06 1.27
C GLN A 69 14.02 -4.66 1.71
N LEU A 70 14.15 -3.64 2.58
CA LEU A 70 15.44 -3.22 3.13
C LEU A 70 15.92 -4.20 4.21
N GLU A 71 14.99 -4.68 5.04
CA GLU A 71 15.27 -5.64 6.12
C GLU A 71 15.43 -7.09 5.61
N GLY A 72 15.02 -7.39 4.37
CA GLY A 72 15.08 -8.73 3.80
C GLY A 72 14.01 -9.68 4.35
N ALA A 73 12.87 -9.13 4.77
CA ALA A 73 11.70 -9.86 5.23
C ALA A 73 10.84 -10.39 4.07
#